data_AF-A0A7V2XMM0-F1
#
_entry.id   AF-A0A7V2XMM0-F1
#
_cell.length_a   1.000
_cell.length_b   1.000
_cell.length_c   1.000
_cell.angle_alpha   90.00
_cell.angle_beta   90.00
_cell.angle_gamma   90.00
#
_symmetry.space_group_name_H-M   'P 1'
#
loop_
_entity.id
_entity.type
_entity.pdbx_description
1 polymer ?
#
loop_
_entity_poly.entity_id
_entity_poly.type
_entity_poly.pdbx_seq_one_letter_code
_entity_poly.pdbx_strand_id
1 'polypeptide(L)'
;MIALPQGGEFDEASLIDYLLGTARDYIIQGQQNSSLADHTKPDSLDYWLRLNGATSPDTKQAENEVVDALVATGLFEVSVDLQCPNSGTPCKGLRLVRP
;
A
#
# COMPACT_ATOMS: atom_id res chain seq x y z
N MET A 1 -4.73 11.89 -6.89
CA MET A 1 -5.88 11.36 -6.12
C MET A 1 -6.33 10.05 -6.71
N ILE A 2 -6.21 8.97 -5.94
CA ILE A 2 -6.58 7.61 -6.32
C ILE A 2 -7.75 7.18 -5.46
N ALA A 3 -8.85 6.76 -6.11
CA ALA A 3 -10.05 6.29 -5.44
C ALA A 3 -9.86 4.87 -4.89
N LEU A 4 -10.43 4.61 -3.71
CA LEU A 4 -10.45 3.28 -3.10
C LEU A 4 -11.75 2.55 -3.46
N PRO A 5 -11.70 1.26 -3.85
CA PRO A 5 -12.90 0.54 -4.30
C PRO A 5 -13.99 0.41 -3.22
N GLN A 6 -13.60 0.44 -1.95
CA GLN A 6 -14.48 0.33 -0.78
C GLN A 6 -14.83 1.69 -0.18
N GLY A 7 -14.55 2.78 -0.91
CA GLY A 7 -14.87 4.15 -0.53
C GLY A 7 -13.69 4.91 0.07
N GLY A 8 -13.65 6.20 -0.26
CA GLY A 8 -12.55 7.10 0.08
C GLY A 8 -11.55 7.25 -1.07
N GLU A 9 -10.51 8.02 -0.80
CA GLU A 9 -9.45 8.34 -1.75
C GLU A 9 -8.18 8.73 -1.00
N PHE A 10 -7.04 8.66 -1.68
CA PHE A 10 -5.77 9.13 -1.13
C PHE A 10 -4.94 9.83 -2.21
N ASP A 11 -3.98 10.63 -1.77
CA ASP A 11 -2.99 11.24 -2.64
C ASP A 11 -1.75 10.35 -2.71
N GLU A 12 -1.34 9.99 -3.93
CA GLU A 12 -0.10 9.26 -4.18
C GLU A 12 1.14 9.98 -3.60
N ALA A 13 1.15 11.31 -3.55
CA ALA A 13 2.23 12.08 -2.94
C ALA A 13 2.35 11.80 -1.43
N SER A 14 1.22 11.61 -0.72
CA SER A 14 1.24 11.26 0.71
C SER A 14 1.84 9.87 0.94
N LEU A 15 1.63 8.93 0.02
CA LEU A 15 2.26 7.61 0.08
C LEU A 15 3.77 7.71 -0.18
N ILE A 16 4.20 8.56 -1.11
CA ILE A 16 5.63 8.81 -1.37
C ILE A 16 6.29 9.41 -0.13
N ASP A 17 5.69 10.44 0.47
CA ASP A 17 6.21 11.08 1.68
C ASP A 17 6.33 10.09 2.84
N TYR A 18 5.35 9.20 3.00
CA TYR A 18 5.41 8.11 3.97
C TYR A 18 6.59 7.16 3.71
N LEU A 19 6.81 6.74 2.46
CA LEU A 19 7.91 5.85 2.10
C LEU A 19 9.26 6.50 2.37
N LEU A 20 9.45 7.74 1.92
CA LEU A 20 10.68 8.50 2.16
C LEU A 20 10.92 8.73 3.65
N GLY A 21 9.87 9.03 4.43
CA GLY A 21 9.94 9.18 5.89
C GLY A 21 10.31 7.91 6.63
N THR A 22 10.02 6.72 6.06
CA THR A 22 10.44 5.42 6.61
C THR A 22 11.79 4.93 6.09
N ALA A 23 12.47 5.73 5.26
CA ALA A 23 13.70 5.37 4.55
C ALA A 23 13.57 4.10 3.70
N ARG A 24 12.37 3.83 3.16
CA ARG A 24 12.08 2.72 2.24
C ARG A 24 11.76 3.28 0.86
N ASP A 25 12.15 2.55 -0.17
CA ASP A 25 11.75 2.82 -1.56
C ASP A 25 10.65 1.86 -2.03
N TYR A 26 10.11 1.01 -1.15
CA TYR A 26 9.06 0.05 -1.48
C TYR A 26 8.08 -0.14 -0.33
N ILE A 27 6.89 -0.63 -0.68
CA ILE A 27 5.83 -1.04 0.24
C ILE A 27 5.22 -2.35 -0.23
N ILE A 28 5.01 -3.30 0.69
CA ILE A 28 4.34 -4.56 0.35
C ILE A 28 2.83 -4.34 0.21
N GLN A 29 2.15 -5.06 -0.69
CA GLN A 29 0.69 -4.93 -0.88
C GLN A 29 -0.05 -5.31 0.41
N GLY A 30 0.24 -6.52 0.92
CA GLY A 30 -0.11 -6.94 2.28
C GLY A 30 -1.59 -7.04 2.63
N GLN A 31 -2.51 -7.03 1.66
CA GLN A 31 -3.95 -7.08 1.87
C GLN A 31 -4.44 -8.27 2.71
N GLN A 32 -5.36 -8.02 3.64
CA GLN A 32 -5.96 -9.05 4.51
C GLN A 32 -7.47 -8.86 4.67
N ASN A 33 -8.25 -9.94 4.58
CA ASN A 33 -9.68 -9.87 4.90
C ASN A 33 -9.89 -9.99 6.42
N SER A 34 -9.47 -8.97 7.15
CA SER A 34 -9.55 -8.86 8.61
C SER A 34 -9.90 -7.43 9.02
N SER A 35 -10.28 -7.23 10.28
CA SER A 35 -10.37 -5.90 10.89
C SER A 35 -9.01 -5.20 10.86
N LEU A 36 -9.01 -3.88 11.05
CA LEU A 36 -7.77 -3.12 11.22
C LEU A 36 -7.00 -3.60 12.46
N ALA A 37 -7.71 -3.91 13.55
CA ALA A 37 -7.12 -4.36 14.81
C ALA A 37 -6.44 -5.73 14.70
N ASP A 38 -6.97 -6.62 13.86
CA ASP A 38 -6.43 -7.97 13.64
C ASP A 38 -5.40 -8.03 12.50
N HIS A 39 -5.10 -6.89 11.86
CA HIS A 39 -4.23 -6.85 10.71
C HIS A 39 -2.77 -7.14 11.08
N THR A 40 -2.19 -8.18 10.50
CA THR A 40 -0.85 -8.67 10.91
C THR A 40 0.32 -7.99 10.20
N LYS A 41 0.06 -7.07 9.27
CA LYS A 41 1.08 -6.37 8.47
C LYS A 41 0.95 -4.84 8.56
N PRO A 42 1.31 -4.21 9.70
CA PRO A 42 1.16 -2.76 9.91
C PRO A 42 2.01 -1.89 8.97
N ASP A 43 3.03 -2.48 8.33
CA ASP A 43 3.94 -1.81 7.39
C ASP A 43 3.53 -1.99 5.92
N SER A 44 2.32 -2.47 5.66
CA SER A 44 1.82 -2.74 4.31
C SER A 44 1.01 -1.59 3.73
N LEU A 45 0.86 -1.60 2.40
CA LEU A 45 0.00 -0.69 1.67
C LEU A 45 -1.44 -0.80 2.15
N ASP A 46 -1.95 -2.02 2.36
CA ASP A 46 -3.32 -2.23 2.84
C ASP A 46 -3.57 -1.51 4.17
N TYR A 47 -2.65 -1.68 5.12
CA TYR A 47 -2.75 -1.05 6.42
C TYR A 47 -2.64 0.47 6.33
N TRP A 48 -1.73 0.98 5.51
CA TRP A 48 -1.58 2.41 5.30
C TRP A 48 -2.84 3.04 4.68
N LEU A 49 -3.44 2.41 3.68
CA LEU A 49 -4.66 2.91 3.03
C LEU A 49 -5.86 2.94 3.98
N ARG A 50 -6.00 1.92 4.85
CA ARG A 50 -7.04 1.89 5.88
C ARG A 50 -6.96 3.07 6.86
N LEU A 51 -5.76 3.61 7.07
CA LEU A 51 -5.53 4.75 7.96
C LEU A 51 -5.57 6.12 7.27
N ASN A 52 -5.25 6.19 5.97
CA ASN A 52 -4.93 7.45 5.29
C ASN A 52 -5.86 7.80 4.12
N GLY A 53 -6.89 6.99 3.84
CA GLY A 53 -7.85 7.31 2.78
C GLY A 53 -9.18 6.56 2.85
N ALA A 54 -9.22 5.41 3.52
CA ALA A 54 -10.41 4.58 3.60
C ALA A 54 -11.54 5.20 4.42
N THR A 55 -12.77 5.10 3.91
CA THR A 55 -13.99 5.36 4.71
C THR A 55 -14.36 4.20 5.64
N SER A 56 -13.78 3.01 5.42
CA SER A 56 -14.06 1.79 6.19
C SER A 56 -12.74 1.06 6.50
N PRO A 57 -12.09 1.39 7.64
CA PRO A 57 -10.78 0.84 7.99
C PRO A 57 -10.74 -0.68 8.22
N ASP A 58 -11.88 -1.30 8.55
CA ASP A 58 -11.99 -2.75 8.77
C ASP A 58 -12.17 -3.56 7.48
N THR A 59 -11.97 -2.93 6.32
CA THR A 59 -12.04 -3.59 5.01
C THR A 59 -10.71 -3.47 4.31
N LYS A 60 -10.29 -4.52 3.58
CA LYS A 60 -9.11 -4.44 2.70
C LYS A 60 -9.29 -3.37 1.63
N GLN A 61 -8.19 -2.68 1.31
CA GLN A 61 -8.13 -1.52 0.42
C GLN A 61 -7.08 -1.67 -0.67
N ALA A 62 -5.99 -2.41 -0.43
CA ALA A 62 -4.89 -2.56 -1.40
C ALA A 62 -5.20 -3.57 -2.52
N GLU A 63 -6.40 -3.49 -3.11
CA GLU A 63 -6.85 -4.36 -4.20
C GLU A 63 -6.03 -4.12 -5.49
N ASN A 64 -6.21 -5.02 -6.47
CA ASN A 64 -5.48 -4.92 -7.74
C ASN A 64 -5.73 -3.59 -8.46
N GLU A 65 -6.95 -3.06 -8.42
CA GLU A 65 -7.30 -1.78 -9.04
C GLU A 65 -6.50 -0.60 -8.46
N VAL A 66 -6.22 -0.63 -7.16
CA VAL A 66 -5.41 0.41 -6.48
C VAL A 66 -3.94 0.27 -6.86
N VAL A 67 -3.44 -0.96 -6.93
CA VAL A 67 -2.08 -1.25 -7.40
C VAL A 67 -1.90 -0.78 -8.84
N ASP A 68 -2.85 -1.09 -9.72
CA ASP A 68 -2.83 -0.70 -11.12
C ASP A 68 -2.91 0.83 -11.28
N ALA A 69 -3.73 1.50 -10.47
CA ALA A 69 -3.82 2.96 -10.45
C ALA A 69 -2.49 3.60 -10.01
N LEU A 70 -1.83 3.06 -8.99
CA LEU A 70 -0.51 3.53 -8.55
C LEU A 70 0.55 3.33 -9.64
N VAL A 71 0.56 2.18 -10.33
CA VAL A 71 1.48 1.94 -11.44
C VAL A 71 1.20 2.87 -12.61
N ALA A 72 -0.07 3.16 -12.91
CA ALA A 72 -0.47 4.06 -13.99
C ALA A 72 0.04 5.50 -13.81
N THR A 73 0.40 5.92 -12.59
CA THR A 73 1.06 7.21 -12.35
C THR A 73 2.48 7.29 -12.93
N GLY A 74 3.10 6.15 -13.24
CA GLY A 74 4.51 6.06 -13.64
C GLY A 74 5.51 6.24 -12.49
N LEU A 75 5.04 6.44 -11.26
CA LEU A 75 5.89 6.64 -10.07
C LEU A 75 6.25 5.31 -9.38
N PHE A 76 5.46 4.26 -9.64
CA PHE A 76 5.58 2.95 -8.99
C PHE A 76 5.67 1.82 -10.01
N GLU A 77 6.40 0.77 -9.65
CA GLU A 77 6.43 -0.51 -10.36
C GLU A 77 6.05 -1.67 -9.41
N VAL A 78 5.42 -2.70 -9.96
CA VAL A 78 5.15 -3.93 -9.20
C VAL A 78 6.43 -4.73 -9.06
N SER A 79 6.72 -5.16 -7.83
CA SER A 79 7.80 -6.10 -7.54
C SER A 79 7.27 -7.27 -6.72
N VAL A 80 7.76 -8.48 -7.00
CA VAL A 80 7.31 -9.74 -6.37
C VAL A 80 8.26 -10.28 -5.30
N ASP A 81 9.47 -9.72 -5.22
CA ASP A 81 10.57 -10.21 -4.38
C ASP A 81 10.94 -9.19 -3.29
N LEU A 82 9.97 -8.40 -2.82
CA LEU A 82 10.19 -7.41 -1.77
C LEU A 82 10.26 -8.10 -0.41
N GLN A 83 11.26 -7.73 0.39
CA GLN A 83 11.40 -8.26 1.74
C GLN A 83 10.26 -7.73 2.62
N CYS A 84 9.38 -8.61 3.10
CA CYS A 84 8.34 -8.21 4.03
C CYS A 84 8.96 -7.73 5.35
N PRO A 85 8.71 -6.48 5.79
CA PRO A 85 9.24 -5.98 7.06
C PRO A 85 8.66 -6.72 8.27
N ASN A 86 7.45 -7.29 8.15
CA ASN A 86 6.77 -7.95 9.27
C ASN A 86 7.12 -9.44 9.40
N SER A 87 7.30 -10.16 8.29
CA SER A 87 7.55 -11.61 8.30
C SER A 87 8.94 -12.02 7.81
N GLY A 88 9.70 -11.12 7.18
CA GLY A 88 10.98 -11.44 6.55
C GLY A 88 10.89 -12.36 5.33
N THR A 89 9.69 -12.62 4.82
CA THR A 89 9.48 -13.43 3.62
C THR A 89 9.35 -12.54 2.38
N PRO A 90 9.73 -13.02 1.17
CA PRO A 90 9.45 -12.32 -0.07
C PRO A 90 7.94 -12.08 -0.24
N CYS A 91 7.57 -10.89 -0.71
CA CYS A 91 6.19 -10.45 -0.88
C CYS A 91 6.05 -9.58 -2.13
N LYS A 92 4.84 -9.64 -2.70
CA LYS A 92 4.40 -8.70 -3.73
C LYS A 92 4.15 -7.32 -3.12
N GLY A 93 4.52 -6.28 -3.86
CA GLY A 93 4.22 -4.89 -3.52
C GLY A 93 4.61 -3.93 -4.64
N LEU A 94 4.79 -2.68 -4.24
CA LEU A 94 5.14 -1.57 -5.11
C LEU A 94 6.51 -1.02 -4.70
N ARG A 95 7.33 -0.69 -5.69
CA ARG A 95 8.60 0.03 -5.51
C ARG A 95 8.53 1.35 -6.26
N LEU A 96 9.12 2.40 -5.68
CA LEU A 96 9.32 3.68 -6.35
C LEU A 96 10.30 3.50 -7.49
N VAL A 97 9.89 3.87 -8.70
CA VAL A 97 10.76 3.79 -9.90
C VAL A 97 11.89 4.84 -9.85
N ARG A 98 11.72 5.85 -8.98
CA ARG A 98 12.43 7.14 -8.94
C ARG A 98 12.27 7.97 -10.22
N PRO A 99 12.16 9.30 -10.09
CA PRO A 99 12.25 10.24 -11.20
C PRO A 99 13.67 10.33 -11.79
#